data_AF-A0A520G195-F1
#
_entry.id   AF-A0A520G195-F1
#
_cell.length_a   1.000
_cell.length_b   1.000
_cell.length_c   1.000
_cell.angle_alpha   90.00
_cell.angle_beta   90.00
_cell.angle_gamma   90.00
#
_symmetry.space_group_name_H-M   'P 1'
#
loop_
_entity.id
_entity.type
_entity.pdbx_description
1 polymer ?
#
loop_
_entity_poly.entity_id
_entity_poly.type
_entity_poly.pdbx_seq_one_letter_code
_entity_poly.pdbx_strand_id
1 'polypeptide(L)'
;MPRRPPDCLVAAYASIHRRHSMEEERQDTLEESPDWRQRFIWLAEDVCRLHGQPAAMIVDDPDNYLSMSVAVDGTAFDVLHFPEDPERLVVHCKVGAVPKTHHTDVLKNSLATNMHLAWSHTGMFALDTDSDELIYSTFEPLHGLTAEQLMHNMAAMAGAAGPWAERFAQPSA
;
A
#
# COMPACT_ATOMS: atom_id res chain seq x y z
N MET A 1 36.24 51.00 -48.05
CA MET A 1 35.14 51.99 -47.91
C MET A 1 34.66 52.33 -49.32
N PRO A 2 33.35 52.50 -49.59
CA PRO A 2 32.28 53.07 -48.75
C PRO A 2 31.27 52.00 -48.24
N ARG A 3 30.66 52.05 -47.03
CA ARG A 3 29.66 52.97 -46.40
C ARG A 3 28.37 53.01 -47.24
N ARG A 4 27.11 52.81 -46.80
CA ARG A 4 26.28 52.59 -45.58
C ARG A 4 24.80 52.53 -46.16
N PRO A 5 23.65 52.47 -45.45
CA PRO A 5 23.30 52.17 -44.05
C PRO A 5 22.13 51.12 -43.94
N PRO A 6 21.54 50.91 -42.74
CA PRO A 6 20.66 49.78 -42.41
C PRO A 6 19.18 50.17 -42.30
N ASP A 7 18.27 49.24 -42.64
CA ASP A 7 16.86 49.31 -42.25
C ASP A 7 16.56 48.29 -41.15
N CYS A 8 16.69 48.82 -39.94
CA CYS A 8 16.16 48.28 -38.70
C CYS A 8 14.63 48.40 -38.65
N LEU A 9 14.00 47.42 -38.00
CA LEU A 9 12.89 47.64 -37.05
C LEU A 9 11.55 48.18 -37.60
N VAL A 10 10.80 47.38 -38.36
CA VAL A 10 9.31 47.37 -38.28
C VAL A 10 8.77 45.97 -38.62
N ALA A 11 9.00 44.96 -37.78
CA ALA A 11 8.31 43.67 -37.92
C ALA A 11 8.10 42.92 -36.59
N ALA A 12 8.09 43.65 -35.46
CA ALA A 12 8.03 43.05 -34.13
C ALA A 12 6.81 43.48 -33.29
N TYR A 13 5.77 44.10 -33.87
CA TYR A 13 4.69 44.68 -33.04
C TYR A 13 3.24 44.42 -33.49
N ALA A 14 2.97 43.48 -34.40
CA ALA A 14 1.59 43.22 -34.84
C ALA A 14 1.29 41.75 -35.14
N SER A 15 1.27 40.91 -34.10
CA SER A 15 0.29 39.80 -33.94
C SER A 15 0.49 39.01 -32.64
N ILE A 16 0.78 39.73 -31.55
CA ILE A 16 0.60 39.26 -30.16
C ILE A 16 -0.89 39.26 -29.75
N HIS A 17 -1.82 39.42 -30.71
CA HIS A 17 -3.27 39.33 -30.47
C HIS A 17 -3.96 38.17 -31.20
N ARG A 18 -3.24 37.06 -31.46
CA ARG A 18 -3.86 35.82 -31.96
C ARG A 18 -3.55 34.57 -31.12
N ARG A 19 -3.21 34.76 -29.83
CA ARG A 19 -2.96 33.69 -28.84
C ARG A 19 -3.73 33.91 -27.52
N HIS A 20 -4.86 34.61 -27.54
CA HIS A 20 -5.68 34.89 -26.35
C HIS A 20 -7.14 34.42 -26.46
N SER A 21 -7.43 33.47 -27.35
CA SER A 21 -8.80 32.91 -27.51
C SER A 21 -8.80 31.40 -27.77
N MET A 22 -7.92 30.66 -27.09
CA MET A 22 -7.98 29.19 -26.93
C MET A 22 -7.53 28.81 -25.51
N GLU A 23 -8.02 29.54 -24.51
CA GLU A 23 -7.91 29.23 -23.08
C GLU A 23 -9.31 29.19 -22.44
N GLU A 24 -10.33 28.87 -23.24
CA GLU A 24 -11.66 28.50 -22.73
C GLU A 24 -11.85 27.00 -22.98
N GLU A 25 -12.26 26.30 -21.92
CA GLU A 25 -12.61 24.87 -21.87
C GLU A 25 -11.46 23.86 -21.77
N ARG A 26 -10.53 24.08 -20.83
CA ARG A 26 -10.20 22.95 -19.94
C ARG A 26 -11.30 22.86 -18.90
N GLN A 27 -12.37 22.14 -19.26
CA GLN A 27 -13.18 21.48 -18.24
C GLN A 27 -12.23 20.57 -17.47
N ASP A 28 -11.74 21.05 -16.34
CA ASP A 28 -11.40 20.18 -15.22
C ASP A 28 -12.70 19.41 -14.91
N THR A 29 -12.90 18.31 -15.62
CA THR A 29 -13.61 17.18 -15.04
C THR A 29 -12.82 16.90 -13.78
N LEU A 30 -13.30 17.44 -12.66
CA LEU A 30 -13.04 16.90 -11.34
C LEU A 30 -13.56 15.47 -11.43
N GLU A 31 -12.77 14.56 -11.99
CA GLU A 31 -12.92 13.14 -11.75
C GLU A 31 -12.86 13.04 -10.23
N GLU A 32 -14.03 12.81 -9.62
CA GLU A 32 -14.12 12.55 -8.20
C GLU A 32 -13.10 11.44 -7.93
N SER A 33 -12.05 11.80 -7.19
CA SER A 33 -11.05 10.83 -6.77
C SER A 33 -11.79 9.66 -6.13
N PRO A 34 -11.47 8.40 -6.48
CA PRO A 34 -12.15 7.25 -5.90
C PRO A 34 -12.13 7.36 -4.37
N ASP A 35 -13.27 7.12 -3.72
CA ASP A 35 -13.33 6.99 -2.27
C ASP A 35 -12.64 5.69 -1.85
N TRP A 36 -11.33 5.77 -1.66
CA TRP A 36 -10.50 4.63 -1.34
C TRP A 36 -10.82 4.00 0.00
N ARG A 37 -11.30 4.81 0.94
CA ARG A 37 -11.69 4.35 2.27
C ARG A 37 -12.94 3.49 2.17
N GLN A 38 -13.96 3.96 1.44
CA GLN A 38 -15.15 3.16 1.16
C GLN A 38 -14.80 1.91 0.33
N ARG A 39 -13.84 2.01 -0.60
CA ARG A 39 -13.34 0.86 -1.36
C ARG A 39 -12.73 -0.21 -0.44
N PHE A 40 -11.93 0.18 0.56
CA PHE A 40 -11.39 -0.74 1.56
C PHE A 40 -12.51 -1.42 2.35
N ILE A 41 -13.50 -0.66 2.83
CA ILE A 41 -14.64 -1.21 3.59
C ILE A 41 -15.35 -2.30 2.77
N TRP A 42 -15.66 -2.03 1.49
CA TRP A 42 -16.28 -3.03 0.62
C TRP A 42 -15.40 -4.26 0.39
N LEU A 43 -14.09 -4.07 0.19
CA LEU A 43 -13.16 -5.17 0.04
C LEU A 43 -13.13 -6.06 1.28
N ALA A 44 -13.13 -5.45 2.47
CA ALA A 44 -13.14 -6.16 3.74
C ALA A 44 -14.45 -6.96 3.94
N GLU A 45 -15.59 -6.37 3.62
CA GLU A 45 -16.89 -7.06 3.64
C GLU A 45 -16.92 -8.25 2.67
N ASP A 46 -16.38 -8.08 1.45
CA ASP A 46 -16.26 -9.16 0.47
C ASP A 46 -15.37 -10.30 0.99
N VAL A 47 -14.23 -9.99 1.63
CA VAL A 47 -13.34 -10.97 2.25
C VAL A 47 -14.07 -11.78 3.33
N CYS A 48 -14.78 -11.10 4.25
CA CYS A 48 -15.56 -11.78 5.28
C CYS A 48 -16.63 -12.70 4.67
N ARG A 49 -17.32 -12.24 3.62
CA ARG A 49 -18.35 -13.02 2.92
C ARG A 49 -17.77 -14.27 2.26
N LEU A 50 -16.63 -14.17 1.59
CA LEU A 50 -15.93 -15.31 0.99
C LEU A 50 -15.49 -16.33 2.04
N HIS A 51 -15.10 -15.86 3.23
CA HIS A 51 -14.70 -16.72 4.35
C HIS A 51 -15.88 -17.29 5.15
N GLY A 52 -17.13 -16.98 4.77
CA GLY A 52 -18.32 -17.39 5.51
C GLY A 52 -18.41 -16.79 6.91
N GLN A 53 -17.71 -15.69 7.17
CA GLN A 53 -17.69 -14.98 8.43
C GLN A 53 -18.66 -13.80 8.41
N PRO A 54 -19.19 -13.36 9.57
CA PRO A 54 -19.92 -12.11 9.64
C PRO A 54 -19.01 -10.96 9.18
N ALA A 55 -19.61 -9.90 8.63
CA ALA A 55 -18.87 -8.70 8.26
C ALA A 55 -18.05 -8.19 9.45
N ALA A 56 -16.77 -7.89 9.22
CA ALA A 56 -15.91 -7.33 10.25
C ALA A 56 -16.50 -6.00 10.73
N MET A 57 -16.50 -5.79 12.05
CA MET A 57 -16.84 -4.49 12.62
C MET A 57 -15.66 -3.54 12.37
N ILE A 58 -15.73 -2.79 11.28
CA ILE A 58 -14.77 -1.74 10.97
C ILE A 58 -15.30 -0.45 11.60
N VAL A 59 -14.51 0.12 12.51
CA VAL A 59 -14.81 1.42 13.10
C VAL A 59 -14.37 2.49 12.11
N ASP A 60 -15.34 3.09 11.43
CA ASP A 60 -15.09 4.17 10.48
C ASP A 60 -14.87 5.51 11.21
N ASP A 61 -13.63 5.74 11.64
CA ASP A 61 -13.17 7.01 12.18
C ASP A 61 -12.23 7.72 11.17
N PRO A 62 -12.62 8.86 10.58
CA PRO A 62 -11.89 9.51 9.50
C PRO A 62 -10.47 9.94 9.86
N ASP A 63 -10.17 10.12 11.15
CA ASP A 63 -8.84 10.54 11.62
C ASP A 63 -7.93 9.34 11.92
N ASN A 64 -8.42 8.10 11.77
CA ASN A 64 -7.70 6.87 12.08
C ASN A 64 -7.64 5.92 10.87
N TYR A 65 -6.65 5.02 10.92
CA TYR A 65 -6.54 3.93 9.96
C TYR A 65 -7.69 2.93 10.15
N LEU A 66 -8.14 2.32 9.05
CA LEU A 66 -9.06 1.20 9.11
C LEU A 66 -8.29 -0.10 9.27
N SER A 67 -8.87 -1.04 10.01
CA SER A 67 -8.27 -2.36 10.19
C SER A 67 -9.34 -3.44 10.21
N MET A 68 -8.99 -4.60 9.64
CA MET A 68 -9.70 -5.85 9.88
C MET A 68 -8.69 -6.96 10.20
N SER A 69 -9.13 -7.94 10.98
CA SER A 69 -8.36 -9.17 11.20
C SER A 69 -9.07 -10.36 10.54
N VAL A 70 -8.30 -11.22 9.88
CA VAL A 70 -8.81 -12.42 9.21
C VAL A 70 -7.81 -13.56 9.40
N ALA A 71 -8.30 -14.80 9.47
CA ALA A 71 -7.44 -15.97 9.51
C ALA A 71 -7.53 -16.72 8.19
N VAL A 72 -6.39 -17.05 7.57
CA VAL A 72 -6.31 -17.86 6.35
C VAL A 72 -5.42 -19.06 6.64
N ASP A 73 -5.94 -20.27 6.45
CA ASP A 73 -5.23 -21.53 6.75
C ASP A 73 -4.63 -21.59 8.17
N GLY A 74 -5.33 -21.01 9.15
CA GLY A 74 -4.89 -20.95 10.54
C GLY A 74 -3.84 -19.88 10.85
N THR A 75 -3.40 -19.12 9.84
CA THR A 75 -2.48 -17.97 10.01
C THR A 75 -3.29 -16.69 10.17
N ALA A 76 -2.99 -15.88 11.19
CA ALA A 76 -3.66 -14.63 11.45
C ALA A 76 -3.08 -13.49 10.62
N PHE A 77 -3.96 -12.67 10.06
CA PHE A 77 -3.62 -11.49 9.29
C PHE A 77 -4.33 -10.26 9.83
N ASP A 78 -3.64 -9.12 9.82
CA ASP A 78 -4.26 -7.80 9.93
C ASP A 78 -4.14 -7.10 8.58
N VAL A 79 -5.25 -6.57 8.09
CA VAL A 79 -5.31 -5.78 6.85
C VAL A 79 -5.65 -4.34 7.23
N LEU A 80 -4.76 -3.41 6.87
CA LEU A 80 -4.78 -2.02 7.33
C LEU A 80 -4.91 -1.07 6.15
N HIS A 81 -5.64 0.03 6.33
CA HIS A 81 -5.75 1.11 5.36
C HIS A 81 -5.49 2.45 6.05
N PHE A 82 -4.47 3.16 5.58
CA PHE A 82 -3.98 4.39 6.18
C PHE A 82 -4.40 5.61 5.34
N PRO A 83 -4.88 6.71 5.96
CA PRO A 83 -5.24 7.92 5.22
C PRO A 83 -4.04 8.58 4.53
N GLU A 84 -2.81 8.35 4.99
CA GLU A 84 -1.57 8.90 4.42
C GLU A 84 -1.18 8.28 3.07
N ASP A 85 -1.62 7.04 2.80
CA ASP A 85 -1.41 6.34 1.52
C ASP A 85 -2.73 5.66 1.10
N PRO A 86 -3.73 6.46 0.69
CA PRO A 86 -5.10 5.97 0.56
C PRO A 86 -5.27 4.97 -0.58
N GLU A 87 -4.37 4.94 -1.56
CA GLU A 87 -4.45 4.04 -2.73
C GLU A 87 -3.99 2.61 -2.43
N ARG A 88 -3.48 2.35 -1.22
CA ARG A 88 -2.87 1.08 -0.84
C ARG A 88 -3.40 0.56 0.47
N LEU A 89 -3.34 -0.75 0.63
CA LEU A 89 -3.51 -1.40 1.92
C LEU A 89 -2.20 -2.06 2.34
N VAL A 90 -2.06 -2.28 3.64
CA VAL A 90 -0.98 -3.05 4.24
C VAL A 90 -1.54 -4.37 4.73
N VAL A 91 -0.87 -5.47 4.41
CA VAL A 91 -1.21 -6.81 4.91
C VAL A 91 -0.12 -7.27 5.86
N HIS A 92 -0.47 -7.52 7.11
CA HIS A 92 0.41 -8.07 8.12
C HIS A 92 0.09 -9.54 8.34
N CYS A 93 1.02 -10.43 8.02
CA CYS A 93 0.99 -11.83 8.45
C CYS A 93 1.67 -11.94 9.82
N LYS A 94 0.93 -12.40 10.83
CA LYS A 94 1.49 -12.68 12.16
C LYS A 94 2.25 -13.99 12.11
N VAL A 95 3.58 -13.91 12.11
CA VAL A 95 4.46 -15.09 12.07
C VAL A 95 4.53 -15.76 13.44
N GLY A 96 4.40 -14.96 14.50
CA GLY A 96 4.28 -15.41 15.88
C GLY A 96 5.28 -14.75 16.82
N ALA A 97 5.16 -15.06 18.11
CA ALA A 97 6.00 -14.49 19.16
C ALA A 97 7.46 -14.94 19.00
N VAL A 98 8.40 -14.00 19.17
CA VAL A 98 9.82 -14.31 19.15
C VAL A 98 10.29 -14.64 20.57
N PRO A 99 10.91 -15.81 20.83
CA PRO A 99 11.46 -16.09 22.14
C PRO A 99 12.58 -15.11 22.49
N LYS A 100 12.55 -14.52 23.68
CA LYS A 100 13.56 -13.55 24.16
C LYS A 100 15.01 -14.05 24.03
N THR A 101 15.25 -15.36 24.17
CA THR A 101 16.56 -15.98 24.00
C THR A 101 17.10 -15.91 22.56
N HIS A 102 16.22 -15.71 21.58
CA HIS A 102 16.53 -15.69 20.15
C HIS A 102 16.28 -14.32 19.49
N HIS A 103 15.76 -13.32 20.21
CA HIS A 103 15.45 -11.98 19.67
C HIS A 103 16.55 -11.40 18.78
N THR A 104 17.79 -11.38 19.28
CA THR A 104 18.88 -10.75 18.55
C THR A 104 19.17 -11.47 17.23
N ASP A 105 19.12 -12.80 17.21
CA ASP A 105 19.40 -13.58 16.01
C ASP A 105 18.25 -13.49 15.01
N VAL A 106 17.01 -13.54 15.50
CA VAL A 106 15.80 -13.37 14.66
C VAL A 106 15.81 -12.00 14.01
N LEU A 107 15.98 -10.91 14.77
CA LEU A 107 16.01 -9.55 14.24
C LEU A 107 17.15 -9.35 13.23
N LYS A 108 18.35 -9.90 13.50
CA LYS A 108 19.47 -9.85 12.54
C LYS A 108 19.13 -10.57 11.24
N ASN A 109 18.55 -11.76 11.32
CA ASN A 109 18.19 -12.55 10.15
C ASN A 109 17.04 -11.90 9.37
N SER A 110 16.04 -11.35 10.05
CA SER A 110 14.94 -10.59 9.44
C SER A 110 15.47 -9.35 8.72
N LEU A 111 16.37 -8.58 9.35
CA LEU A 111 16.98 -7.41 8.71
C LEU A 111 17.83 -7.79 7.49
N ALA A 112 18.60 -8.88 7.56
CA ALA A 112 19.36 -9.38 6.42
C ALA A 112 18.43 -9.80 5.27
N THR A 113 17.30 -10.44 5.60
CA THR A 113 16.30 -10.89 4.61
C THR A 113 15.58 -9.72 3.96
N ASN A 114 15.33 -8.64 4.71
CA ASN A 114 14.70 -7.42 4.19
C ASN A 114 15.48 -6.80 3.03
N MET A 115 16.81 -6.96 2.98
CA MET A 115 17.60 -6.48 1.83
C MET A 115 17.18 -7.17 0.52
N HIS A 116 16.94 -8.48 0.57
CA HIS A 116 16.48 -9.23 -0.59
C HIS A 116 15.02 -8.91 -0.94
N LEU A 117 14.16 -8.81 0.09
CA LEU A 117 12.74 -8.46 -0.11
C LEU A 117 12.56 -7.05 -0.69
N ALA A 118 13.43 -6.12 -0.32
CA ALA A 118 13.44 -4.76 -0.88
C ALA A 118 13.75 -4.77 -2.38
N TRP A 119 14.66 -5.63 -2.85
CA TRP A 119 14.94 -5.76 -4.29
C TRP A 119 13.77 -6.36 -5.07
N SER A 120 13.05 -7.33 -4.48
CA SER A 120 11.88 -7.94 -5.11
C SER A 120 10.59 -7.14 -4.93
N HIS A 121 10.59 -6.08 -4.11
CA HIS A 121 9.40 -5.29 -3.78
C HIS A 121 8.26 -6.15 -3.22
N THR A 122 8.59 -7.23 -2.51
CA THR A 122 7.62 -8.24 -2.06
C THR A 122 7.13 -8.04 -0.64
N GLY A 123 7.79 -7.18 0.16
CA GLY A 123 7.42 -6.94 1.55
C GLY A 123 8.61 -6.69 2.47
N MET A 124 8.37 -6.83 3.77
CA MET A 124 9.41 -6.73 4.80
C MET A 124 9.01 -7.46 6.08
N PHE A 125 9.99 -7.95 6.82
CA PHE A 125 9.80 -8.35 8.20
C PHE A 125 9.91 -7.16 9.15
N ALA A 126 9.03 -7.12 10.14
CA ALA A 126 9.00 -6.15 11.22
C ALA A 126 8.75 -6.86 12.56
N LEU A 127 9.07 -6.19 13.66
CA LEU A 127 8.66 -6.63 15.00
C LEU A 127 7.56 -5.70 15.47
N ASP A 128 6.42 -6.26 15.87
CA ASP A 128 5.41 -5.52 16.62
C ASP A 128 5.91 -5.32 18.05
N THR A 129 6.06 -4.06 18.46
CA THR A 129 6.60 -3.71 19.78
C THR A 129 5.62 -3.95 20.91
N ASP A 130 4.31 -4.01 20.60
CA ASP A 130 3.27 -4.20 21.61
C ASP A 130 3.08 -5.68 21.93
N SER A 131 3.12 -6.53 20.89
CA SER A 131 2.92 -7.98 21.03
C SER A 131 4.22 -8.80 21.07
N ASP A 132 5.37 -8.21 20.72
CA ASP A 132 6.66 -8.89 20.57
C ASP A 132 6.62 -10.01 19.49
N GLU A 133 5.74 -9.83 18.51
CA GLU A 133 5.54 -10.76 17.39
C GLU A 133 6.33 -10.33 16.16
N LEU A 134 6.91 -11.32 15.47
CA LEU A 134 7.45 -11.12 14.14
C LEU A 134 6.29 -11.02 13.15
N ILE A 135 6.29 -9.96 12.36
CA ILE A 135 5.30 -9.70 11.31
C ILE A 135 6.00 -9.76 9.96
N TYR A 136 5.36 -10.39 8.98
CA TYR A 136 5.69 -10.22 7.57
C TYR A 136 4.66 -9.30 6.91
N SER A 137 5.10 -8.14 6.45
CA SER A 137 4.26 -7.04 5.95
C SER A 137 4.43 -6.87 4.44
N THR A 138 3.32 -6.69 3.72
CA THR A 138 3.29 -6.37 2.30
C THR A 138 2.37 -5.18 2.02
N PHE A 139 2.55 -4.53 0.88
CA PHE A 139 1.68 -3.46 0.40
C PHE A 139 0.97 -3.93 -0.86
N GLU A 140 -0.34 -3.73 -0.92
CA GLU A 140 -1.15 -4.10 -2.07
C GLU A 140 -1.89 -2.85 -2.59
N PRO A 141 -1.94 -2.64 -3.91
CA PRO A 141 -2.76 -1.56 -4.47
C PRO A 141 -4.24 -1.87 -4.25
N LEU A 142 -5.03 -0.91 -3.79
CA LEU A 142 -6.49 -1.06 -3.69
C LEU A 142 -7.17 -1.03 -5.06
N HIS A 143 -6.52 -0.40 -6.04
CA HIS A 143 -7.03 -0.32 -7.40
C HIS A 143 -7.11 -1.71 -8.05
N GLY A 144 -8.32 -2.15 -8.37
CA GLY A 144 -8.56 -3.43 -9.04
C GLY A 144 -8.36 -4.70 -8.19
N LEU A 145 -7.92 -4.56 -6.93
CA LEU A 145 -7.75 -5.70 -6.02
C LEU A 145 -9.10 -6.29 -5.64
N THR A 146 -9.30 -7.59 -5.84
CA THR A 146 -10.51 -8.31 -5.42
C THR A 146 -10.29 -9.07 -4.12
N ALA A 147 -11.37 -9.46 -3.45
CA ALA A 147 -11.27 -10.24 -2.22
C ALA A 147 -10.63 -11.62 -2.44
N GLU A 148 -10.90 -12.28 -3.57
CA GLU A 148 -10.25 -13.54 -3.95
C GLU A 148 -8.75 -13.37 -4.15
N GLN A 149 -8.34 -12.28 -4.81
CA GLN A 149 -6.93 -11.99 -5.03
C GLN A 149 -6.22 -11.70 -3.70
N LEU A 150 -6.83 -10.90 -2.82
CA LEU A 150 -6.29 -10.61 -1.50
C LEU A 150 -6.16 -11.89 -0.66
N MET A 151 -7.17 -12.75 -0.66
CA MET A 151 -7.14 -14.05 0.01
C MET A 151 -6.03 -14.96 -0.55
N HIS A 152 -5.87 -15.00 -1.87
CA HIS A 152 -4.79 -15.74 -2.51
C HIS A 152 -3.41 -15.23 -2.10
N ASN A 153 -3.24 -13.90 -2.06
CA ASN A 153 -1.99 -13.26 -1.65
C ASN A 153 -1.68 -13.57 -0.17
N MET A 154 -2.68 -13.51 0.72
CA MET A 154 -2.52 -13.89 2.13
C MET A 154 -2.11 -15.37 2.27
N ALA A 155 -2.73 -16.29 1.52
CA ALA A 155 -2.32 -17.70 1.53
C ALA A 155 -0.87 -17.89 1.05
N ALA A 156 -0.46 -17.17 -0.01
CA ALA A 156 0.92 -17.18 -0.48
C ALA A 156 1.91 -16.61 0.56
N MET A 157 1.51 -15.55 1.27
CA MET A 157 2.28 -14.97 2.38
C MET A 157 2.44 -15.96 3.52
N ALA A 158 1.38 -16.67 3.93
CA ALA A 158 1.45 -17.71 4.96
C ALA A 158 2.45 -18.80 4.56
N GLY A 159 2.41 -19.27 3.31
CA GLY A 159 3.37 -20.25 2.79
C GLY A 159 4.82 -19.76 2.81
N ALA A 160 5.06 -18.47 2.50
CA ALA A 160 6.39 -17.88 2.57
C ALA A 160 6.89 -17.65 4.01
N ALA A 161 5.97 -17.36 4.94
CA ALA A 161 6.25 -17.16 6.36
C ALA A 161 6.42 -18.48 7.13
N GLY A 162 5.84 -19.59 6.66
CA GLY A 162 5.89 -20.89 7.33
C GLY A 162 7.29 -21.35 7.77
N PRO A 163 8.31 -21.35 6.87
CA PRO A 163 9.67 -21.71 7.26
C PRO A 163 10.29 -20.81 8.35
N TRP A 164 9.84 -19.56 8.45
CA TRP A 164 10.24 -18.65 9.53
C TRP A 164 9.55 -18.99 10.84
N ALA A 165 8.23 -19.23 10.78
CA ALA A 165 7.44 -19.61 11.94
C ALA A 165 8.00 -20.89 12.59
N GLU A 166 8.24 -21.94 11.80
CA GLU A 166 8.76 -23.22 12.28
C GLU A 166 10.15 -23.11 12.92
N ARG A 167 10.99 -22.19 12.44
CA ARG A 167 12.38 -22.08 12.86
C ARG A 167 12.58 -21.17 14.06
N PHE A 168 11.73 -20.16 14.22
CA PHE A 168 12.01 -19.05 15.12
C PHE A 168 10.82 -18.57 15.95
N ALA A 169 9.58 -18.82 15.51
CA ALA A 169 8.40 -18.31 16.19
C ALA A 169 7.73 -19.40 17.02
N GLN A 170 7.12 -18.99 18.13
CA GLN A 170 6.13 -19.83 18.80
C GLN A 170 4.74 -19.46 18.30
N PRO A 171 3.81 -20.43 18.17
CA PRO A 171 2.42 -20.12 17.85
C PRO A 171 1.88 -19.10 18.85
N SER A 172 1.27 -18.03 18.36
CA SER A 172 0.53 -17.09 19.19
C SER A 172 -0.62 -17.83 19.87
N ALA A 173 -0.77 -17.63 21.18
CA ALA A 173 -1.73 -18.34 22.04
C ALA A 173 -3.18 -17.90 21.81
#